data_AF-A0A443SCN2-F1
#
_entry.id   AF-A0A443SCN2-F1
#
_cell.length_a   1.000
_cell.length_b   1.000
_cell.length_c   1.000
_cell.angle_alpha   90.00
_cell.angle_beta   90.00
_cell.angle_gamma   90.00
#
_symmetry.space_group_name_H-M   'P 1'
#
loop_
_entity.id
_entity.type
_entity.pdbx_description
1 polymer ?
#
loop_
_entity_poly.entity_id
_entity_poly.type
_entity_poly.pdbx_seq_one_letter_code
_entity_poly.pdbx_strand_id
1 'polypeptide(L)'
;MSQEPVTHLNRFLDLILATETLEEVFSGFIIANKANEELKILRFEEEMKNLIKSLGSHENIEIAIREYVSRTASIASESKIMTLLSLLEFAVKNNLLPARLVCELILTSDKLQYENEAFWCCSFALINKIIGSADYKGVRDLVKIMLDKVNTIPANSNVSILSQLNAMYKVFQHVFDRNACLLPAYLVLDEIQKKMYPKGHWPHWKFAKLLSSFVDSFKPTAQMVSIAGRSKLLPIVNYSSTIGNAWKLDPLSAKFQTRCLLPYNKELMEPQTYLLRYVLEQPYSKDMVCTMLGLNNKQKQRCPILEEQLVELIFTAMERSENESEGGDVTEQVANQTLFFWQHLSSLLIYFVLFHHASFPHMVLDLHDKLATKSLRKGRDHLMWVLLQFISGAIQKNSLVDFLPIMKLHDLLYPEKEPLPVPDVNKPSCTHAMAISSIWIHLMKKAELEPVKLQRPLPVSLKLHVEFLQQNLLNTNNLQSTFSTDYRISLLCNACMYVKSIYYI
;
A
#
# COMPACT_ATOMS: atom_id res chain seq x y z
N MET A 1 29.40 -19.99 -35.50
CA MET A 1 29.50 -21.46 -35.32
C MET A 1 28.34 -21.98 -34.45
N SER A 2 27.09 -21.65 -34.78
CA SER A 2 25.91 -21.93 -33.91
C SER A 2 24.75 -22.63 -34.64
N GLN A 3 24.92 -23.04 -35.90
CA GLN A 3 23.82 -23.58 -36.71
C GLN A 3 23.72 -25.11 -36.72
N GLU A 4 24.82 -25.85 -36.53
CA GLU A 4 24.83 -27.32 -36.58
C GLU A 4 23.78 -28.04 -35.69
N PRO A 5 23.58 -27.68 -34.41
CA PRO A 5 22.62 -28.40 -33.56
C PRO A 5 21.17 -28.23 -34.05
N VAL A 6 20.83 -27.08 -34.62
CA VAL A 6 19.48 -26.76 -35.14
C VAL A 6 19.21 -27.52 -36.44
N THR A 7 20.22 -27.70 -37.30
CA THR A 7 20.06 -28.45 -38.56
C THR A 7 19.81 -29.93 -38.32
N HIS A 8 20.45 -30.54 -37.32
CA HIS A 8 20.22 -31.94 -36.95
C HIS A 8 18.82 -32.15 -36.35
N LEU A 9 18.37 -31.23 -35.51
CA LEU A 9 17.02 -31.21 -34.96
C LEU A 9 15.95 -31.07 -36.05
N ASN A 10 16.18 -30.18 -37.01
CA ASN A 10 15.24 -29.96 -38.11
C ASN A 10 15.09 -31.22 -38.98
N ARG A 11 16.21 -31.88 -39.32
CA ARG A 11 16.17 -33.15 -40.06
C ARG A 11 15.41 -34.26 -39.31
N PHE A 12 15.60 -34.37 -38.00
CA PHE A 12 14.88 -35.33 -37.16
C PHE A 12 13.37 -35.07 -37.16
N LEU A 13 12.97 -33.82 -36.94
CA LEU A 13 11.56 -33.41 -36.98
C LEU A 13 10.93 -33.60 -38.36
N ASP A 14 11.65 -33.29 -39.43
CA ASP A 14 11.20 -33.53 -40.81
C ASP A 14 10.98 -35.01 -41.10
N LEU A 15 11.86 -35.88 -40.59
CA LEU A 15 11.75 -37.32 -40.77
C LEU A 15 10.50 -37.89 -40.07
N ILE A 16 10.23 -37.45 -38.84
CA ILE A 16 9.02 -37.86 -38.10
C ILE A 16 7.76 -37.39 -38.84
N LEU A 17 7.72 -36.11 -39.22
CA LEU A 17 6.55 -35.53 -39.88
C LEU A 17 6.30 -36.13 -41.26
N ALA A 18 7.34 -36.36 -42.06
CA ALA A 18 7.24 -37.01 -43.36
C ALA A 18 6.71 -38.45 -43.22
N THR A 19 7.22 -39.20 -42.23
CA THR A 19 6.79 -40.58 -41.99
C THR A 19 5.31 -40.65 -41.61
N GLU A 20 4.84 -39.76 -40.72
CA GLU A 20 3.41 -39.70 -40.38
C GLU A 20 2.55 -39.23 -41.56
N THR A 21 3.00 -38.26 -42.37
CA THR A 21 2.22 -37.85 -43.56
C THR A 21 2.10 -38.97 -44.59
N LEU A 22 3.14 -39.77 -44.78
CA LEU A 22 3.09 -40.91 -45.70
C LEU A 22 2.12 -41.97 -45.19
N GLU A 23 2.14 -42.28 -43.89
CA GLU A 23 1.20 -43.25 -43.31
C GLU A 23 -0.25 -42.79 -43.36
N GLU A 24 -0.49 -41.49 -43.15
CA GLU A 24 -1.83 -40.90 -43.26
C GLU A 24 -2.37 -41.02 -44.69
N VAL A 25 -1.52 -40.74 -45.70
CA VAL A 25 -1.86 -40.84 -47.13
C VAL A 25 -2.04 -42.29 -47.59
N PHE A 26 -1.24 -43.22 -47.07
CA PHE A 26 -1.25 -44.64 -47.44
C PHE A 26 -1.96 -45.55 -46.41
N SER A 27 -2.82 -44.99 -45.57
CA SER A 27 -3.55 -45.71 -44.51
C SER A 27 -4.36 -46.92 -44.99
N GLY A 28 -4.78 -46.94 -46.26
CA GLY A 28 -5.43 -48.10 -46.90
C GLY A 28 -4.49 -49.21 -47.39
N PHE A 29 -3.18 -48.95 -47.47
CA PHE A 29 -2.15 -49.90 -47.93
C PHE A 29 -1.25 -50.41 -46.81
N ILE A 30 -1.19 -49.70 -45.69
CA ILE A 30 -0.40 -50.05 -44.51
C ILE A 30 -1.30 -50.80 -43.54
N ILE A 31 -1.02 -52.08 -43.32
CA ILE A 31 -1.72 -52.88 -42.31
C ILE A 31 -1.30 -52.36 -40.93
N ALA A 32 -2.20 -51.63 -40.26
CA ALA A 32 -2.02 -51.16 -38.90
C ALA A 32 -1.91 -52.35 -37.93
N ASN A 33 -0.69 -52.84 -37.73
CA ASN A 33 -0.38 -53.86 -36.73
C ASN A 33 0.24 -53.17 -35.51
N LYS A 34 -0.32 -53.39 -34.31
CA LYS A 34 0.15 -52.77 -33.06
C LYS A 34 1.66 -52.97 -32.83
N ALA A 35 2.21 -54.11 -33.25
CA ALA A 35 3.65 -54.40 -33.14
C ALA A 35 4.52 -53.47 -34.03
N ASN A 36 4.01 -53.03 -35.18
CA ASN A 36 4.74 -52.10 -36.06
C ASN A 36 4.72 -50.67 -35.51
N GLU A 37 3.62 -50.25 -34.86
CA GLU A 37 3.56 -48.94 -34.19
C GLU A 37 4.51 -48.89 -32.98
N GLU A 38 4.59 -49.96 -32.18
CA GLU A 38 5.55 -50.04 -31.07
C GLU A 38 7.01 -49.97 -31.55
N LEU A 39 7.36 -50.68 -32.62
CA LEU A 39 8.70 -50.61 -33.22
C LEU A 39 9.02 -49.22 -33.79
N LYS A 40 8.02 -48.51 -34.33
CA LYS A 40 8.18 -47.15 -34.84
C LYS A 40 8.47 -46.16 -33.70
N ILE A 41 7.70 -46.24 -32.61
CA ILE A 41 7.90 -45.41 -31.42
C ILE A 41 9.31 -45.65 -30.84
N LEU A 42 9.72 -46.92 -30.72
CA LEU A 42 11.07 -47.27 -30.26
C LEU A 42 12.19 -46.67 -31.13
N ARG A 43 12.02 -46.63 -32.45
CA ARG A 43 12.99 -45.98 -33.35
C ARG A 43 13.08 -44.47 -33.09
N PHE A 44 11.94 -43.79 -32.96
CA PHE A 44 11.93 -42.36 -32.65
C PHE A 44 12.54 -42.07 -31.27
N GLU A 45 12.32 -42.93 -30.29
CA GLU A 45 12.92 -42.85 -28.96
C GLU A 45 14.45 -43.03 -28.98
N GLU A 46 14.97 -43.96 -29.78
CA GLU A 46 16.41 -44.16 -29.98
C GLU A 46 17.06 -42.97 -30.69
N GLU A 47 16.43 -42.44 -31.73
CA GLU A 47 16.90 -41.25 -32.44
C GLU A 47 16.90 -40.02 -31.51
N MET A 48 15.87 -39.84 -30.69
CA MET A 48 15.82 -38.77 -29.68
C MET A 48 16.96 -38.91 -28.65
N LYS A 49 17.25 -40.14 -28.19
CA LYS A 49 18.40 -40.43 -27.31
C LYS A 49 19.72 -40.03 -27.96
N ASN A 50 19.91 -40.37 -29.23
CA ASN A 50 21.13 -40.05 -29.97
C ASN A 50 21.28 -38.55 -30.21
N LEU A 51 20.18 -37.85 -30.49
CA LEU A 51 20.15 -36.40 -30.66
C LEU A 51 20.49 -35.67 -29.36
N ILE A 52 19.93 -36.07 -28.22
CA ILE A 52 20.25 -35.43 -26.94
C ILE A 52 21.72 -35.67 -26.56
N LYS A 53 22.24 -36.88 -26.79
CA LYS A 53 23.65 -37.21 -26.55
C LYS A 53 24.61 -36.40 -27.45
N SER A 54 24.25 -36.16 -28.70
CA SER A 54 25.10 -35.41 -29.64
C SER A 54 25.15 -33.91 -29.34
N LEU A 55 24.13 -33.35 -28.69
CA LEU A 55 24.06 -31.93 -28.34
C LEU A 55 25.04 -31.53 -27.23
N GLY A 56 25.40 -32.46 -26.33
CA GLY A 56 26.54 -32.43 -25.40
C GLY A 56 26.55 -31.34 -24.30
N SER A 57 26.18 -30.10 -24.62
CA SER A 57 26.17 -28.96 -23.70
C SER A 57 24.75 -28.56 -23.31
N HIS A 58 24.60 -28.09 -22.07
CA HIS A 58 23.28 -27.72 -21.51
C HIS A 58 22.63 -26.53 -22.24
N GLU A 59 23.42 -25.57 -22.73
CA GLU A 59 22.92 -24.42 -23.52
C GLU A 59 22.41 -24.86 -24.90
N ASN A 60 23.12 -25.78 -25.58
CA ASN A 60 22.68 -26.31 -26.86
C ASN A 60 21.39 -27.12 -26.73
N ILE A 61 21.24 -27.85 -25.62
CA ILE A 61 20.01 -28.60 -25.30
C ILE A 61 18.83 -27.64 -25.12
N GLU A 62 19.00 -26.54 -24.39
CA GLU A 62 17.94 -25.54 -24.21
C GLU A 62 17.52 -24.90 -25.53
N ILE A 63 18.49 -24.48 -26.37
CA ILE A 63 18.21 -23.87 -27.68
C ILE A 63 17.49 -24.88 -28.58
N ALA A 64 17.95 -26.14 -28.61
CA ALA A 64 17.34 -27.20 -29.42
C ALA A 64 15.91 -27.49 -28.95
N ILE A 65 15.65 -27.59 -27.65
CA ILE A 65 14.28 -27.84 -27.15
C ILE A 65 13.39 -26.63 -27.42
N ARG A 66 13.90 -25.40 -27.29
CA ARG A 66 13.13 -24.19 -27.61
C ARG A 66 12.66 -24.20 -29.07
N GLU A 67 13.56 -24.55 -29.99
CA GLU A 67 13.22 -24.68 -31.40
C GLU A 67 12.26 -25.86 -31.66
N TYR A 68 12.47 -27.00 -30.98
CA TYR A 68 11.58 -28.16 -31.05
C TYR A 68 10.14 -27.78 -30.64
N VAL A 69 9.99 -27.07 -29.52
CA VAL A 69 8.69 -26.59 -29.02
C VAL A 69 8.08 -25.57 -29.98
N SER A 70 8.87 -24.61 -30.49
CA SER A 70 8.41 -23.63 -31.47
C SER A 70 7.90 -24.27 -32.75
N ARG A 71 8.58 -25.31 -33.24
CA ARG A 71 8.19 -26.04 -34.44
C ARG A 71 6.95 -26.90 -34.19
N THR A 72 6.90 -27.59 -33.05
CA THR A 72 5.74 -28.39 -32.62
C THR A 72 4.48 -27.52 -32.56
N ALA A 73 4.59 -26.29 -32.05
CA ALA A 73 3.48 -25.35 -31.95
C ALA A 73 2.96 -24.83 -33.30
N SER A 74 3.76 -24.90 -34.38
CA SER A 74 3.35 -24.49 -35.74
C SER A 74 2.55 -25.58 -36.49
N ILE A 75 2.47 -26.79 -35.95
CA ILE A 75 1.81 -27.92 -36.63
C ILE A 75 0.30 -27.81 -36.41
N ALA A 76 -0.49 -28.05 -37.46
CA ALA A 76 -1.95 -27.98 -37.36
C ALA A 76 -2.61 -29.28 -36.86
N SER A 77 -1.95 -30.44 -37.05
CA SER A 77 -2.50 -31.74 -36.68
C SER A 77 -2.25 -32.09 -35.22
N GLU A 78 -3.32 -32.44 -34.50
CA GLU A 78 -3.27 -32.85 -33.09
C GLU A 78 -2.49 -34.17 -32.89
N SER A 79 -2.63 -35.15 -33.78
CA SER A 79 -1.91 -36.42 -33.68
C SER A 79 -0.39 -36.23 -33.75
N LYS A 80 0.07 -35.40 -34.70
CA LYS A 80 1.48 -35.03 -34.87
C LYS A 80 2.04 -34.34 -33.62
N ILE A 81 1.27 -33.41 -33.04
CA ILE A 81 1.65 -32.73 -31.80
C ILE A 81 1.75 -33.74 -30.64
N MET A 82 0.78 -34.64 -30.51
CA MET A 82 0.76 -35.67 -29.47
C MET A 82 1.97 -36.60 -29.56
N THR A 83 2.33 -37.07 -30.77
CA THR A 83 3.52 -37.90 -30.98
C THR A 83 4.79 -37.16 -30.53
N LEU A 84 4.98 -35.92 -30.98
CA LEU A 84 6.16 -35.12 -30.63
C LEU A 84 6.25 -34.84 -29.12
N LEU A 85 5.15 -34.47 -28.48
CA LEU A 85 5.12 -34.25 -27.04
C LEU A 85 5.30 -35.56 -26.24
N SER A 86 4.88 -36.70 -26.77
CA SER A 86 5.15 -38.02 -26.15
C SER A 86 6.64 -38.39 -26.17
N LEU A 87 7.38 -37.98 -27.20
CA LEU A 87 8.84 -38.15 -27.25
C LEU A 87 9.55 -37.29 -26.21
N LEU A 88 9.05 -36.08 -25.93
CA LEU A 88 9.51 -35.27 -24.79
C LEU A 88 9.17 -35.93 -23.45
N GLU A 89 7.97 -36.51 -23.31
CA GLU A 89 7.59 -37.28 -22.11
C GLU A 89 8.58 -38.42 -21.86
N PHE A 90 8.91 -39.18 -22.90
CA PHE A 90 9.90 -40.25 -22.85
C PHE A 90 11.28 -39.74 -22.45
N ALA A 91 11.73 -38.63 -23.04
CA ALA A 91 13.04 -38.07 -22.74
C ALA A 91 13.16 -37.64 -21.26
N VAL A 92 12.08 -37.10 -20.67
CA VAL A 92 12.05 -36.75 -19.25
C VAL A 92 12.01 -37.99 -18.36
N LYS A 93 11.16 -38.99 -18.67
CA LYS A 93 11.06 -40.23 -17.89
C LYS A 93 12.36 -41.03 -17.84
N ASN A 94 13.17 -40.97 -18.90
CA ASN A 94 14.47 -41.63 -18.97
C ASN A 94 15.63 -40.75 -18.45
N ASN A 95 15.36 -39.63 -17.77
CA ASN A 95 16.35 -38.70 -17.25
C ASN A 95 17.31 -38.13 -18.32
N LEU A 96 16.88 -38.07 -19.58
CA LEU A 96 17.66 -37.42 -20.64
C LEU A 96 17.51 -35.91 -20.57
N LEU A 97 16.33 -35.43 -20.15
CA LEU A 97 16.01 -34.01 -20.02
C LEU A 97 15.41 -33.69 -18.64
N PRO A 98 15.79 -32.56 -18.01
CA PRO A 98 15.13 -32.10 -16.79
C PRO A 98 13.67 -31.72 -17.04
N ALA A 99 12.75 -32.23 -16.23
CA ALA A 99 11.31 -31.93 -16.34
C ALA A 99 11.01 -30.42 -16.25
N ARG A 100 11.74 -29.71 -15.37
CA ARG A 100 11.64 -28.25 -15.21
C ARG A 100 11.92 -27.52 -16.51
N LEU A 101 13.02 -27.84 -17.19
CA LEU A 101 13.44 -27.19 -18.43
C LEU A 101 12.37 -27.32 -19.51
N VAL A 102 11.85 -28.54 -19.69
CA VAL A 102 10.81 -28.83 -20.69
C VAL A 102 9.53 -28.06 -20.38
N CYS A 103 9.05 -28.09 -19.13
CA CYS A 103 7.84 -27.36 -18.73
C CYS A 103 8.01 -25.85 -18.89
N GLU A 104 9.16 -25.30 -18.50
CA GLU A 104 9.45 -23.87 -18.57
C GLU A 104 9.50 -23.38 -20.03
N LEU A 105 10.16 -24.11 -20.93
CA LEU A 105 10.22 -23.79 -22.36
C LEU A 105 8.85 -23.88 -23.04
N ILE A 106 8.01 -24.84 -22.66
CA ILE A 106 6.64 -24.94 -23.16
C ILE A 106 5.81 -23.74 -22.67
N LEU A 107 5.84 -23.44 -21.37
CA LEU A 107 5.03 -22.37 -20.77
C LEU A 107 5.45 -20.96 -21.20
N THR A 108 6.74 -20.77 -21.48
CA THR A 108 7.30 -19.48 -21.96
C THR A 108 7.18 -19.30 -23.47
N SER A 109 6.72 -20.31 -24.21
CA SER A 109 6.50 -20.19 -25.64
C SER A 109 5.45 -19.13 -25.98
N ASP A 110 5.79 -18.24 -26.91
CA ASP A 110 4.89 -17.19 -27.42
C ASP A 110 3.69 -17.79 -28.17
N LYS A 111 3.86 -19.01 -28.71
CA LYS A 111 2.82 -19.75 -29.45
C LYS A 111 1.89 -20.55 -28.53
N LEU A 112 2.20 -20.66 -27.23
CA LEU A 112 1.28 -21.20 -26.24
C LEU A 112 0.23 -20.15 -25.89
N GLN A 113 -0.77 -20.06 -26.75
CA GLN A 113 -1.93 -19.18 -26.67
C GLN A 113 -3.22 -20.03 -26.64
N TYR A 114 -4.29 -19.51 -26.04
CA TYR A 114 -5.52 -20.28 -25.87
C TYR A 114 -6.28 -20.49 -27.19
N GLU A 115 -5.99 -19.66 -28.20
CA GLU A 115 -6.50 -19.80 -29.57
C GLU A 115 -5.95 -21.04 -30.28
N ASN A 116 -4.74 -21.51 -29.93
CA ASN A 116 -4.16 -22.73 -30.47
C ASN A 116 -4.57 -23.95 -29.62
N GLU A 117 -5.79 -24.43 -29.84
CA GLU A 117 -6.41 -25.50 -29.05
C GLU A 117 -5.55 -26.76 -28.93
N ALA A 118 -5.11 -27.31 -30.06
CA ALA A 118 -4.38 -28.57 -30.10
C ALA A 118 -3.07 -28.48 -29.31
N PHE A 119 -2.26 -27.44 -29.59
CA PHE A 119 -1.00 -27.26 -28.89
C PHE A 119 -1.20 -26.97 -27.40
N TRP A 120 -2.22 -26.18 -27.03
CA TRP A 120 -2.53 -25.88 -25.64
C TRP A 120 -2.92 -27.14 -24.85
N CYS A 121 -3.91 -27.88 -25.33
CA CYS A 121 -4.41 -29.08 -24.65
C CYS A 121 -3.33 -30.15 -24.48
N CYS A 122 -2.57 -30.43 -25.55
CA CYS A 122 -1.52 -31.43 -25.51
C CYS A 122 -0.35 -31.00 -24.60
N SER A 123 0.00 -29.71 -24.60
CA SER A 123 1.03 -29.16 -23.72
C SER A 123 0.68 -29.30 -22.24
N PHE A 124 -0.53 -28.91 -21.84
CA PHE A 124 -0.96 -29.06 -20.44
C PHE A 124 -1.15 -30.53 -20.04
N ALA A 125 -1.54 -31.41 -20.97
CA ALA A 125 -1.59 -32.85 -20.74
C ALA A 125 -0.19 -33.43 -20.48
N LEU A 126 0.83 -33.00 -21.24
CA LEU A 126 2.23 -33.37 -21.02
C LEU A 126 2.72 -32.86 -19.66
N ILE A 127 2.53 -31.57 -19.39
CA ILE A 127 2.95 -30.94 -18.12
C ILE A 127 2.36 -31.71 -16.93
N ASN A 128 1.08 -32.08 -16.97
CA ASN A 128 0.44 -32.85 -15.90
C ASN A 128 1.16 -34.17 -15.58
N LYS A 129 1.78 -34.82 -16.57
CA LYS A 129 2.47 -36.11 -16.40
C LYS A 129 3.89 -35.96 -15.88
N ILE A 130 4.59 -34.87 -16.26
CA ILE A 130 6.03 -34.71 -15.98
C ILE A 130 6.32 -33.77 -14.81
N ILE A 131 5.37 -32.91 -14.42
CA ILE A 131 5.58 -31.88 -13.39
C ILE A 131 6.02 -32.47 -12.04
N GLY A 132 5.62 -33.71 -11.74
CA GLY A 132 6.03 -34.41 -10.51
C GLY A 132 7.51 -34.76 -10.44
N SER A 133 8.22 -34.77 -11.56
CA SER A 133 9.67 -35.02 -11.62
C SER A 133 10.51 -33.75 -11.41
N ALA A 134 9.88 -32.57 -11.29
CA ALA A 134 10.57 -31.32 -10.96
C ALA A 134 10.70 -31.15 -9.44
N ASP A 135 11.70 -30.39 -9.00
CA ASP A 135 11.86 -30.03 -7.61
C ASP A 135 10.79 -29.03 -7.15
N TYR A 136 10.48 -28.97 -5.86
CA TYR A 136 9.41 -28.11 -5.34
C TYR A 136 9.59 -26.62 -5.68
N LYS A 137 10.84 -26.13 -5.81
CA LYS A 137 11.11 -24.75 -6.23
C LYS A 137 10.81 -24.58 -7.72
N GLY A 138 11.23 -25.53 -8.55
CA GLY A 138 10.86 -25.60 -9.96
C GLY A 138 9.34 -25.58 -10.15
N VAL A 139 8.60 -26.43 -9.43
CA VAL A 139 7.13 -26.45 -9.50
C VAL A 139 6.53 -25.10 -9.09
N ARG A 140 7.04 -24.44 -8.04
CA ARG A 140 6.60 -23.09 -7.65
C ARG A 140 6.81 -22.08 -8.78
N ASP A 141 7.98 -22.09 -9.41
CA ASP A 141 8.31 -21.17 -10.51
C ASP A 141 7.38 -21.43 -11.72
N LEU A 142 7.06 -22.69 -12.02
CA LEU A 142 6.09 -23.06 -13.06
C LEU A 142 4.66 -22.59 -12.72
N VAL A 143 4.22 -22.71 -11.46
CA VAL A 143 2.91 -22.20 -11.01
C VAL A 143 2.78 -20.71 -11.24
N LYS A 144 3.85 -19.94 -10.96
CA LYS A 144 3.87 -18.49 -11.21
C LYS A 144 3.61 -18.17 -12.69
N ILE A 145 4.29 -18.87 -13.60
CA ILE A 145 4.11 -18.68 -15.06
C ILE A 145 2.70 -19.11 -15.50
N MET A 146 2.19 -20.23 -14.98
CA MET A 146 0.84 -20.68 -15.27
C MET A 146 -0.21 -19.66 -14.80
N LEU A 147 -0.07 -19.08 -13.60
CA LEU A 147 -0.96 -18.03 -13.12
C LEU A 147 -0.94 -16.78 -14.03
N ASP A 148 0.22 -16.43 -14.59
CA ASP A 148 0.33 -15.34 -15.56
C ASP A 148 -0.43 -15.66 -16.86
N LYS A 149 -0.34 -16.90 -17.37
CA LYS A 149 -1.11 -17.36 -18.54
C LYS A 149 -2.62 -17.42 -18.29
N VAL A 150 -3.08 -17.68 -17.07
CA VAL A 150 -4.53 -17.58 -16.77
C VAL A 150 -5.04 -16.16 -16.97
N ASN A 151 -4.24 -15.16 -16.57
CA ASN A 151 -4.63 -13.75 -16.67
C ASN A 151 -4.65 -13.21 -18.11
N THR A 152 -4.06 -13.93 -19.08
CA THR A 152 -4.16 -13.55 -20.50
C THR A 152 -5.48 -13.95 -21.13
N ILE A 153 -6.26 -14.85 -20.51
CA ILE A 153 -7.53 -15.34 -21.05
C ILE A 153 -8.65 -14.37 -20.67
N PRO A 154 -9.39 -13.77 -21.63
CA PRO A 154 -10.45 -12.83 -21.32
C PRO A 154 -11.64 -13.52 -20.65
N ALA A 155 -12.26 -12.84 -19.68
CA ALA A 155 -13.39 -13.40 -18.92
C ALA A 155 -14.65 -13.67 -19.77
N ASN A 156 -14.80 -12.96 -20.90
CA ASN A 156 -15.96 -13.03 -21.80
C ASN A 156 -15.76 -14.03 -22.96
N SER A 157 -14.92 -15.06 -22.77
CA SER A 157 -14.59 -16.02 -23.82
C SER A 157 -15.76 -16.94 -24.18
N ASN A 158 -15.77 -17.42 -25.43
CA ASN A 158 -16.77 -18.36 -25.96
C ASN A 158 -16.70 -19.74 -25.27
N VAL A 159 -17.81 -20.47 -25.18
CA VAL A 159 -17.89 -21.81 -24.58
C VAL A 159 -16.98 -22.83 -25.28
N SER A 160 -16.61 -22.58 -26.54
CA SER A 160 -15.66 -23.41 -27.29
C SER A 160 -14.29 -23.54 -26.64
N ILE A 161 -13.87 -22.59 -25.78
CA ILE A 161 -12.55 -22.66 -25.13
C ILE A 161 -12.50 -23.57 -23.89
N LEU A 162 -13.57 -24.31 -23.61
CA LEU A 162 -13.70 -25.06 -22.36
C LEU A 162 -12.73 -26.26 -22.28
N SER A 163 -12.40 -26.91 -23.39
CA SER A 163 -11.42 -28.00 -23.45
C SER A 163 -10.03 -27.50 -23.03
N GLN A 164 -9.59 -26.37 -23.57
CA GLN A 164 -8.34 -25.67 -23.25
C GLN A 164 -8.28 -25.30 -21.76
N LEU A 165 -9.35 -24.70 -21.25
CA LEU A 165 -9.45 -24.34 -19.84
C LEU A 165 -9.41 -25.56 -18.91
N ASN A 166 -10.07 -26.65 -19.30
CA ASN A 166 -10.07 -27.90 -18.53
C ASN A 166 -8.69 -28.56 -18.50
N ALA A 167 -7.92 -28.50 -19.60
CA ALA A 167 -6.56 -29.04 -19.64
C ALA A 167 -5.66 -28.34 -18.61
N MET A 168 -5.70 -27.01 -18.56
CA MET A 168 -4.95 -26.23 -17.57
C MET A 168 -5.49 -26.43 -16.14
N TYR A 169 -6.82 -26.52 -15.98
CA TYR A 169 -7.46 -26.75 -14.69
C TYR A 169 -7.00 -28.07 -14.05
N LYS A 170 -6.84 -29.14 -14.83
CA LYS A 170 -6.33 -30.42 -14.34
C LYS A 170 -4.92 -30.31 -13.76
N VAL A 171 -4.03 -29.53 -14.41
CA VAL A 171 -2.68 -29.29 -13.90
C VAL A 171 -2.72 -28.53 -12.58
N PHE A 172 -3.50 -27.46 -12.49
CA PHE A 172 -3.66 -26.75 -11.21
C PHE A 172 -4.23 -27.64 -10.12
N GLN A 173 -5.23 -28.46 -10.43
CA GLN A 173 -5.80 -29.40 -9.47
C GLN A 173 -4.74 -30.40 -8.97
N HIS A 174 -3.88 -30.91 -9.86
CA HIS A 174 -2.80 -31.81 -9.49
C HIS A 174 -1.74 -31.12 -8.63
N VAL A 175 -1.34 -29.90 -8.98
CA VAL A 175 -0.33 -29.13 -8.22
C VAL A 175 -0.85 -28.67 -6.86
N PHE A 176 -2.14 -28.36 -6.76
CA PHE A 176 -2.77 -27.92 -5.51
C PHE A 176 -3.19 -29.08 -4.62
N ASP A 177 -3.13 -30.32 -5.12
CA ASP A 177 -3.41 -31.50 -4.33
C ASP A 177 -2.34 -31.70 -3.26
N ARG A 178 -2.75 -31.56 -2.00
CA ARG A 178 -1.87 -31.75 -0.84
C ARG A 178 -1.38 -33.19 -0.73
N ASN A 179 -2.11 -34.16 -1.26
CA ASN A 179 -1.71 -35.57 -1.26
C ASN A 179 -0.63 -35.85 -2.31
N ALA A 180 -0.64 -35.12 -3.44
CA ALA A 180 0.41 -35.21 -4.45
C ALA A 180 1.76 -34.67 -3.93
N CYS A 181 1.72 -33.76 -2.94
CA CYS A 181 2.88 -33.24 -2.22
C CYS A 181 4.01 -32.69 -3.12
N LEU A 182 3.65 -32.12 -4.28
CA LEU A 182 4.61 -31.59 -5.24
C LEU A 182 5.38 -30.36 -4.72
N LEU A 183 4.73 -29.56 -3.88
CA LEU A 183 5.37 -28.48 -3.14
C LEU A 183 4.61 -28.15 -1.85
N PRO A 184 5.27 -27.49 -0.87
CA PRO A 184 4.59 -26.95 0.29
C PRO A 184 3.44 -26.02 -0.13
N ALA A 185 2.22 -26.35 0.30
CA ALA A 185 1.02 -25.62 -0.08
C ALA A 185 1.08 -24.10 0.24
N TYR A 186 1.87 -23.70 1.25
CA TYR A 186 2.07 -22.30 1.59
C TYR A 186 2.77 -21.49 0.47
N LEU A 187 3.66 -22.12 -0.30
CA LEU A 187 4.34 -21.47 -1.42
C LEU A 187 3.37 -21.21 -2.57
N VAL A 188 2.44 -22.13 -2.81
CA VAL A 188 1.35 -21.93 -3.77
C VAL A 188 0.48 -20.75 -3.33
N LEU A 189 0.11 -20.70 -2.04
CA LEU A 189 -0.69 -19.60 -1.49
C LEU A 189 0.00 -18.24 -1.72
N ASP A 190 1.30 -18.16 -1.44
CA ASP A 190 2.08 -16.93 -1.59
C ASP A 190 2.08 -16.42 -3.04
N GLU A 191 2.27 -17.31 -4.03
CA GLU A 191 2.21 -16.95 -5.45
C GLU A 191 0.80 -16.53 -5.89
N ILE A 192 -0.25 -17.22 -5.42
CA ILE A 192 -1.64 -16.81 -5.68
C ILE A 192 -1.89 -15.41 -5.11
N GLN A 193 -1.57 -15.19 -3.84
CA GLN A 193 -1.85 -13.93 -3.16
C GLN A 193 -1.09 -12.74 -3.75
N LYS A 194 0.20 -12.91 -4.12
CA LYS A 194 0.97 -11.87 -4.83
C LYS A 194 0.30 -11.41 -6.12
N LYS A 195 -0.30 -12.33 -6.87
CA LYS A 195 -0.95 -12.04 -8.15
C LYS A 195 -2.37 -11.48 -7.97
N MET A 196 -3.06 -11.87 -6.89
CA MET A 196 -4.47 -11.50 -6.65
C MET A 196 -4.65 -10.22 -5.81
N TYR A 197 -3.74 -9.96 -4.86
CA TYR A 197 -3.97 -8.99 -3.77
C TYR A 197 -3.65 -7.50 -4.02
N PRO A 198 -3.32 -7.03 -5.24
CA PRO A 198 -3.43 -5.58 -5.51
C PRO A 198 -4.77 -5.16 -6.13
N LYS A 199 -5.62 -6.07 -6.64
CA LYS A 199 -6.72 -5.68 -7.54
C LYS A 199 -8.11 -6.28 -7.28
N GLY A 200 -8.25 -7.24 -6.34
CA GLY A 200 -9.53 -7.94 -6.13
C GLY A 200 -10.04 -8.66 -7.39
N HIS A 201 -9.16 -8.83 -8.38
CA HIS A 201 -9.48 -9.40 -9.67
C HIS A 201 -9.23 -10.90 -9.56
N TRP A 202 -10.30 -11.66 -9.39
CA TRP A 202 -10.21 -13.10 -9.55
C TRP A 202 -9.87 -13.41 -11.00
N PRO A 203 -9.08 -14.46 -11.27
CA PRO A 203 -8.80 -14.84 -12.63
C PRO A 203 -10.08 -15.37 -13.28
N HIS A 204 -9.97 -15.79 -14.55
CA HIS A 204 -11.05 -16.40 -15.31
C HIS A 204 -11.96 -17.30 -14.45
N TRP A 205 -13.28 -17.10 -14.54
CA TRP A 205 -14.30 -17.67 -13.65
C TRP A 205 -14.15 -19.18 -13.39
N LYS A 206 -13.64 -19.91 -14.39
CA LYS A 206 -13.34 -21.35 -14.31
C LYS A 206 -12.40 -21.73 -13.16
N PHE A 207 -11.41 -20.91 -12.84
CA PHE A 207 -10.42 -21.18 -11.80
C PHE A 207 -10.80 -20.59 -10.44
N ALA A 208 -11.79 -19.70 -10.39
CA ALA A 208 -12.14 -18.94 -9.20
C ALA A 208 -12.48 -19.86 -8.01
N LYS A 209 -13.28 -20.92 -8.22
CA LYS A 209 -13.62 -21.87 -7.14
C LYS A 209 -12.40 -22.64 -6.63
N LEU A 210 -11.53 -23.10 -7.53
CA LEU A 210 -10.32 -23.84 -7.16
C LEU A 210 -9.38 -22.97 -6.33
N LEU A 211 -9.10 -21.75 -6.80
CA LEU A 211 -8.19 -20.82 -6.13
C LEU A 211 -8.77 -20.31 -4.80
N SER A 212 -10.05 -19.91 -4.77
CA SER A 212 -10.70 -19.44 -3.55
C SER A 212 -10.79 -20.53 -2.50
N SER A 213 -11.18 -21.75 -2.85
CA SER A 213 -11.20 -22.87 -1.90
C SER A 213 -9.81 -23.22 -1.37
N PHE A 214 -8.78 -23.15 -2.22
CA PHE A 214 -7.40 -23.36 -1.80
C PHE A 214 -6.94 -22.28 -0.82
N VAL A 215 -7.18 -21.00 -1.13
CA VAL A 215 -6.88 -19.87 -0.24
C VAL A 215 -7.63 -20.03 1.09
N ASP A 216 -8.93 -20.33 1.03
CA ASP A 216 -9.79 -20.47 2.21
C ASP A 216 -9.34 -21.59 3.15
N SER A 217 -8.70 -22.65 2.62
CA SER A 217 -8.12 -23.71 3.44
C SER A 217 -7.01 -23.23 4.40
N PHE A 218 -6.45 -22.03 4.18
CA PHE A 218 -5.46 -21.40 5.07
C PHE A 218 -6.06 -20.43 6.09
N LYS A 219 -7.39 -20.23 6.10
CA LYS A 219 -8.06 -19.41 7.14
C LYS A 219 -7.74 -19.89 8.56
N PRO A 220 -7.74 -21.21 8.88
CA PRO A 220 -7.36 -21.67 10.21
C PRO A 220 -5.90 -21.31 10.56
N THR A 221 -4.98 -21.41 9.60
CA THR A 221 -3.58 -21.00 9.79
C THR A 221 -3.47 -19.50 10.04
N ALA A 222 -4.22 -18.68 9.30
CA ALA A 222 -4.30 -17.24 9.54
C ALA A 222 -4.81 -16.92 10.95
N GLN A 223 -5.82 -17.66 11.43
CA GLN A 223 -6.34 -17.53 12.79
C GLN A 223 -5.31 -17.92 13.86
N MET A 224 -4.55 -19.00 13.64
CA MET A 224 -3.49 -19.44 14.59
C MET A 224 -2.39 -18.39 14.80
N VAL A 225 -2.07 -17.60 13.78
CA VAL A 225 -1.03 -16.56 13.85
C VAL A 225 -1.59 -15.16 14.07
N SER A 226 -2.89 -15.05 14.35
CA SER A 226 -3.58 -13.79 14.61
C SER A 226 -3.99 -13.67 16.07
N ILE A 227 -3.96 -12.44 16.60
CA ILE A 227 -4.50 -12.15 17.93
C ILE A 227 -6.00 -11.91 17.78
N ALA A 228 -6.82 -12.64 18.54
CA ALA A 228 -8.27 -12.46 18.55
C ALA A 228 -8.63 -11.04 18.99
N GLY A 229 -9.43 -10.34 18.18
CA GLY A 229 -9.86 -8.97 18.48
C GLY A 229 -8.73 -7.93 18.52
N ARG A 230 -7.59 -8.17 17.86
CA ARG A 230 -6.41 -7.25 17.90
C ARG A 230 -6.75 -5.79 17.62
N SER A 231 -7.66 -5.53 16.68
CA SER A 231 -8.16 -4.20 16.31
C SER A 231 -8.84 -3.45 17.46
N LYS A 232 -9.36 -4.18 18.45
CA LYS A 232 -10.06 -3.65 19.63
C LYS A 232 -9.18 -3.58 20.87
N LEU A 233 -7.98 -4.17 20.84
CA LEU A 233 -7.05 -4.10 21.96
C LEU A 233 -6.40 -2.72 21.98
N LEU A 234 -6.38 -2.10 23.15
CA LEU A 234 -5.82 -0.76 23.35
C LEU A 234 -4.66 -0.83 24.36
N PRO A 235 -3.52 -0.20 24.06
CA PRO A 235 -2.40 -0.16 24.98
C PRO A 235 -2.61 0.87 26.10
N ILE A 236 -1.88 0.69 27.20
CA ILE A 236 -1.69 1.76 28.18
C ILE A 236 -0.39 2.49 27.79
N VAL A 237 -0.52 3.79 27.49
CA VAL A 237 0.60 4.66 27.09
C VAL A 237 1.64 4.74 28.22
N ASN A 238 2.92 4.89 27.86
CA ASN A 238 4.12 4.79 28.72
C ASN A 238 4.51 3.39 29.25
N TYR A 239 3.55 2.54 29.59
CA TYR A 239 3.87 1.19 30.10
C TYR A 239 4.06 0.15 29.00
N SER A 240 3.51 0.42 27.80
CA SER A 240 3.56 -0.49 26.65
C SER A 240 4.75 -0.26 25.72
N SER A 241 5.61 0.75 25.99
CA SER A 241 6.76 1.11 25.15
C SER A 241 7.84 0.01 25.10
N THR A 242 7.87 -0.86 26.11
CA THR A 242 8.75 -2.05 26.20
C THR A 242 8.20 -3.28 25.45
N ILE A 243 6.91 -3.29 25.11
CA ILE A 243 6.25 -4.40 24.41
C ILE A 243 6.40 -4.19 22.90
N GLY A 244 7.59 -4.51 22.41
CA GLY A 244 7.99 -4.33 21.01
C GLY A 244 7.07 -4.98 19.98
N ASN A 245 6.94 -4.31 18.83
CA ASN A 245 6.29 -4.75 17.58
C ASN A 245 4.76 -5.01 17.61
N ALA A 246 4.11 -5.19 18.77
CA ALA A 246 2.68 -5.49 18.82
C ALA A 246 1.79 -4.35 18.28
N TRP A 247 2.23 -3.10 18.45
CA TRP A 247 1.50 -1.89 18.05
C TRP A 247 2.08 -1.22 16.80
N LYS A 248 3.02 -1.87 16.11
CA LYS A 248 3.61 -1.30 14.89
C LYS A 248 2.59 -1.27 13.75
N LEU A 249 2.50 -0.11 13.13
CA LEU A 249 1.67 0.19 11.99
C LEU A 249 2.54 0.60 10.81
N ASP A 250 2.06 0.33 9.61
CA ASP A 250 2.67 0.83 8.39
C ASP A 250 2.42 2.36 8.26
N PRO A 251 3.45 3.20 8.07
CA PRO A 251 3.30 4.66 8.06
C PRO A 251 2.56 5.22 6.83
N LEU A 252 2.30 4.40 5.80
CA LEU A 252 1.59 4.80 4.58
C LEU A 252 0.14 4.31 4.54
N SER A 253 -0.16 3.16 5.15
CA SER A 253 -1.51 2.57 5.16
C SER A 253 -2.15 2.45 6.54
N ALA A 254 -1.42 2.70 7.63
CA ALA A 254 -1.84 2.49 9.03
C ALA A 254 -2.33 1.06 9.33
N LYS A 255 -1.97 0.09 8.49
CA LYS A 255 -2.33 -1.31 8.69
C LYS A 255 -1.34 -1.97 9.64
N PHE A 256 -1.78 -3.04 10.30
CA PHE A 256 -0.85 -3.90 11.01
C PHE A 256 0.13 -4.56 10.03
N GLN A 257 1.38 -4.69 10.46
CA GLN A 257 2.34 -5.51 9.73
C GLN A 257 1.98 -6.98 9.93
N THR A 258 1.34 -7.58 8.92
CA THR A 258 1.01 -9.00 8.90
C THR A 258 2.19 -9.83 8.40
N ARG A 259 2.35 -11.03 8.95
CA ARG A 259 3.42 -11.95 8.51
C ARG A 259 2.91 -12.80 7.36
N CYS A 260 3.62 -12.82 6.24
CA CYS A 260 3.21 -13.58 5.06
C CYS A 260 1.86 -13.11 4.49
N LEU A 261 1.49 -13.66 3.33
CA LEU A 261 0.25 -13.35 2.63
C LEU A 261 -0.82 -14.39 2.97
N LEU A 262 -1.17 -14.51 4.24
CA LEU A 262 -2.28 -15.38 4.67
C LEU A 262 -3.62 -14.66 4.46
N PRO A 263 -4.74 -15.42 4.31
CA PRO A 263 -6.08 -14.85 4.21
C PRO A 263 -6.56 -14.35 5.58
N TYR A 264 -5.97 -13.25 6.03
CA TYR A 264 -6.31 -12.59 7.28
C TYR A 264 -7.74 -12.07 7.28
N ASN A 265 -8.32 -11.95 8.49
CA ASN A 265 -9.59 -11.29 8.68
C ASN A 265 -9.51 -9.83 8.19
N LYS A 266 -10.62 -9.34 7.61
CA LYS A 266 -10.70 -7.97 7.06
C LYS A 266 -10.28 -6.91 8.07
N GLU A 267 -10.67 -7.07 9.33
CA GLU A 267 -10.32 -6.15 10.42
C GLU A 267 -8.81 -5.93 10.60
N LEU A 268 -7.96 -6.92 10.28
CA LEU A 268 -6.49 -6.80 10.37
C LEU A 268 -5.88 -6.14 9.12
N MET A 269 -6.61 -6.17 8.01
CA MET A 269 -6.20 -5.63 6.71
C MET A 269 -6.69 -4.19 6.51
N GLU A 270 -7.52 -3.68 7.41
CA GLU A 270 -8.01 -2.31 7.43
C GLU A 270 -7.03 -1.37 8.17
N PRO A 271 -6.99 -0.08 7.80
CA PRO A 271 -6.22 0.93 8.52
C PRO A 271 -6.68 1.04 9.99
N GLN A 272 -5.74 0.98 10.93
CA GLN A 272 -6.00 1.04 12.38
C GLN A 272 -6.00 2.49 12.87
N THR A 273 -6.82 3.33 12.24
CA THR A 273 -6.92 4.77 12.57
C THR A 273 -7.46 5.00 13.98
N TYR A 274 -8.42 4.18 14.42
CA TYR A 274 -8.96 4.24 15.78
C TYR A 274 -7.89 4.01 16.86
N LEU A 275 -7.04 2.99 16.69
CA LEU A 275 -5.94 2.71 17.61
C LEU A 275 -4.96 3.89 17.66
N LEU A 276 -4.57 4.43 16.50
CA LEU A 276 -3.65 5.57 16.43
C LEU A 276 -4.25 6.81 17.09
N ARG A 277 -5.54 7.08 16.85
CA ARG A 277 -6.28 8.19 17.47
C ARG A 277 -6.35 8.05 18.98
N TYR A 278 -6.73 6.88 19.49
CA TYR A 278 -6.76 6.60 20.92
C TYR A 278 -5.41 6.89 21.58
N VAL A 279 -4.29 6.45 20.99
CA VAL A 279 -2.96 6.70 21.54
C VAL A 279 -2.61 8.20 21.50
N LEU A 280 -2.93 8.88 20.39
CA LEU A 280 -2.70 10.32 20.27
C LEU A 280 -3.50 11.12 21.30
N GLU A 281 -4.72 10.71 21.67
CA GLU A 281 -5.51 11.41 22.70
C GLU A 281 -4.88 11.38 24.09
N GLN A 282 -3.99 10.42 24.36
CA GLN A 282 -3.36 10.27 25.67
C GLN A 282 -2.17 11.21 25.86
N PRO A 283 -1.96 11.77 27.07
CA PRO A 283 -0.77 12.55 27.39
C PRO A 283 0.51 11.69 27.32
N TYR A 284 1.64 12.33 27.02
CA TYR A 284 2.96 11.69 26.88
C TYR A 284 3.08 10.60 25.79
N SER A 285 2.14 10.54 24.85
CA SER A 285 2.10 9.51 23.79
C SER A 285 3.12 9.68 22.65
N LYS A 286 3.86 10.78 22.60
CA LYS A 286 4.75 11.17 21.49
C LYS A 286 5.72 10.07 21.07
N ASP A 287 6.46 9.51 22.04
CA ASP A 287 7.45 8.46 21.77
C ASP A 287 6.81 7.14 21.33
N MET A 288 5.64 6.83 21.87
CA MET A 288 4.87 5.66 21.49
C MET A 288 4.38 5.78 20.05
N VAL A 289 3.83 6.93 19.65
CA VAL A 289 3.40 7.19 18.27
C VAL A 289 4.57 7.09 17.30
N CYS A 290 5.72 7.68 17.65
CA CYS A 290 6.94 7.53 16.84
C CYS A 290 7.35 6.06 16.69
N THR A 291 7.29 5.28 17.78
CA THR A 291 7.62 3.84 17.75
C THR A 291 6.62 3.02 16.93
N MET A 292 5.32 3.34 17.03
CA MET A 292 4.25 2.66 16.29
C MET A 292 4.40 2.87 14.79
N LEU A 293 4.69 4.11 14.35
CA LEU A 293 4.81 4.47 12.95
C LEU A 293 6.25 4.35 12.41
N GLY A 294 7.22 3.96 13.25
CA GLY A 294 8.63 3.87 12.87
C GLY A 294 9.28 5.22 12.53
N LEU A 295 8.76 6.32 13.09
CA LEU A 295 9.26 7.66 12.87
C LEU A 295 10.52 7.89 13.70
N ASN A 296 11.54 8.46 13.06
CA ASN A 296 12.80 8.81 13.71
C ASN A 296 13.00 10.33 13.68
N ASN A 297 13.17 10.93 14.85
CA ASN A 297 13.37 12.37 15.01
C ASN A 297 14.62 12.92 14.29
N LYS A 298 15.55 12.03 13.86
CA LYS A 298 16.75 12.42 13.10
C LYS A 298 16.51 12.57 11.60
N GLN A 299 15.42 12.02 11.05
CA GLN A 299 15.13 12.03 9.62
C GLN A 299 13.84 12.80 9.35
N LYS A 300 13.90 13.74 8.40
CA LYS A 300 12.70 14.44 7.92
C LYS A 300 11.84 13.44 7.14
N GLN A 301 10.76 12.98 7.74
CA GLN A 301 9.86 12.02 7.13
C GLN A 301 8.42 12.46 7.36
N ARG A 302 7.76 12.92 6.29
CA ARG A 302 6.34 13.26 6.29
C ARG A 302 5.48 12.00 6.38
N CYS A 303 4.51 11.98 7.29
CA CYS A 303 3.55 10.89 7.45
C CYS A 303 2.12 11.42 7.22
N PRO A 304 1.54 11.21 6.02
CA PRO A 304 0.19 11.71 5.70
C PRO A 304 -0.90 11.19 6.63
N ILE A 305 -0.80 9.93 7.09
CA ILE A 305 -1.81 9.39 8.01
C ILE A 305 -1.76 10.08 9.37
N LEU A 306 -0.55 10.39 9.85
CA LEU A 306 -0.41 11.14 11.09
C LEU A 306 -1.01 12.54 10.93
N GLU A 307 -0.77 13.21 9.80
CA GLU A 307 -1.39 14.50 9.48
C GLU A 307 -2.91 14.40 9.50
N GLU A 308 -3.49 13.42 8.80
CA GLU A 308 -4.93 13.21 8.74
C GLU A 308 -5.53 12.96 10.13
N GLN A 309 -4.87 12.14 10.97
CA GLN A 309 -5.35 11.87 12.33
C GLN A 309 -5.20 13.09 13.25
N LEU A 310 -4.17 13.92 13.09
CA LEU A 310 -4.04 15.17 13.84
C LEU A 310 -5.16 16.15 13.46
N VAL A 311 -5.49 16.28 12.17
CA VAL A 311 -6.63 17.08 11.72
C VAL A 311 -7.94 16.55 12.31
N GLU A 312 -8.14 15.23 12.31
CA GLU A 312 -9.35 14.62 12.87
C GLU A 312 -9.49 14.85 14.38
N LEU A 313 -8.38 14.86 15.12
CA LEU A 313 -8.39 15.18 16.55
C LEU A 313 -8.73 16.64 16.82
N ILE A 314 -8.18 17.57 16.03
CA ILE A 314 -8.54 18.99 16.11
C ILE A 314 -10.03 19.17 15.80
N PHE A 315 -10.53 18.50 14.77
CA PHE A 315 -11.94 18.53 14.40
C PHE A 315 -12.83 17.98 15.53
N THR A 316 -12.43 16.87 16.15
CA THR A 316 -13.13 16.31 17.33
C THR A 316 -13.12 17.30 18.51
N ALA A 317 -12.02 18.04 18.71
CA ALA A 317 -11.94 19.07 19.75
C ALA A 317 -12.91 20.23 19.47
N MET A 318 -13.04 20.65 18.20
CA MET A 318 -14.04 21.64 17.77
C MET A 318 -15.46 21.16 18.02
N GLU A 319 -15.78 19.89 17.72
CA GLU A 319 -17.09 19.30 17.98
C GLU A 319 -17.40 19.22 19.49
N ARG A 320 -16.42 18.82 20.32
CA ARG A 320 -16.56 18.83 21.78
C ARG A 320 -16.87 20.23 22.31
N SER A 321 -16.16 21.24 21.80
CA SER A 321 -16.37 22.64 22.19
C SER A 321 -17.75 23.17 21.77
N GLU A 322 -18.34 22.65 20.69
CA GLU A 322 -19.68 23.06 20.24
C GLU A 322 -20.79 22.48 21.13
N ASN A 323 -20.60 21.24 21.59
CA ASN A 323 -21.52 20.50 22.44
C ASN A 323 -21.49 20.94 23.93
N GLU A 324 -20.54 21.79 24.32
CA GLU A 324 -20.56 22.41 25.64
C GLU A 324 -21.77 23.36 25.75
N SER A 325 -22.64 23.07 26.73
CA SER A 325 -23.83 23.88 27.00
C SER A 325 -23.43 25.18 27.70
N GLU A 326 -23.84 26.32 27.16
CA GLU A 326 -23.48 27.66 27.66
C GLU A 326 -24.19 28.05 28.98
N GLY A 327 -25.07 27.20 29.51
CA GLY A 327 -25.76 27.45 30.78
C GLY A 327 -26.43 26.22 31.35
N GLY A 328 -26.02 25.85 32.58
CA GLY A 328 -26.71 24.86 33.42
C GLY A 328 -25.84 23.65 33.76
N ASP A 329 -25.33 23.62 34.99
CA ASP A 329 -24.85 22.44 35.74
C ASP A 329 -23.98 21.41 34.98
N VAL A 330 -23.22 21.84 33.98
CA VAL A 330 -22.08 21.06 33.52
C VAL A 330 -21.02 21.20 34.61
N THR A 331 -20.75 20.11 35.34
CA THR A 331 -19.69 20.06 36.35
C THR A 331 -18.43 20.71 35.76
N GLU A 332 -17.80 21.64 36.46
CA GLU A 332 -16.57 22.37 36.03
C GLU A 332 -15.50 21.41 35.43
N GLN A 333 -15.57 20.14 35.82
CA GLN A 333 -14.79 19.02 35.27
C GLN A 333 -14.89 18.83 33.75
N VAL A 334 -16.04 18.99 33.09
CA VAL A 334 -16.17 18.73 31.63
C VAL A 334 -15.59 19.87 30.80
N ALA A 335 -15.88 21.12 31.16
CA ALA A 335 -15.26 22.29 30.53
C ALA A 335 -13.73 22.27 30.67
N ASN A 336 -13.24 21.79 31.82
CA ASN A 336 -11.81 21.57 32.05
C ASN A 336 -11.24 20.46 31.15
N GLN A 337 -11.98 19.38 30.87
CA GLN A 337 -11.51 18.29 30.00
C GLN A 337 -11.27 18.75 28.56
N THR A 338 -12.16 19.54 27.97
CA THR A 338 -11.97 20.08 26.61
C THR A 338 -10.79 21.05 26.56
N LEU A 339 -10.62 21.89 27.59
CA LEU A 339 -9.47 22.77 27.71
C LEU A 339 -8.15 21.98 27.79
N PHE A 340 -8.09 20.94 28.62
CA PHE A 340 -6.90 20.07 28.70
C PHE A 340 -6.63 19.35 27.38
N PHE A 341 -7.68 18.97 26.66
CA PHE A 341 -7.54 18.36 25.35
C PHE A 341 -6.92 19.34 24.34
N TRP A 342 -7.36 20.59 24.30
CA TRP A 342 -6.74 21.64 23.48
C TRP A 342 -5.27 21.89 23.83
N GLN A 343 -4.92 21.91 25.11
CA GLN A 343 -3.53 22.05 25.56
C GLN A 343 -2.67 20.87 25.11
N HIS A 344 -3.20 19.66 25.24
CA HIS A 344 -2.52 18.44 24.78
C HIS A 344 -2.27 18.47 23.26
N LEU A 345 -3.30 18.82 22.46
CA LEU A 345 -3.17 18.99 21.01
C LEU A 345 -2.11 20.01 20.64
N SER A 346 -2.07 21.15 21.34
CA SER A 346 -1.01 22.14 21.16
C SER A 346 0.37 21.52 21.29
N SER A 347 0.58 20.71 22.32
CA SER A 347 1.88 20.08 22.57
C SER A 347 2.25 19.01 21.53
N LEU A 348 1.26 18.29 20.99
CA LEU A 348 1.45 17.26 19.96
C LEU A 348 1.81 17.89 18.62
N LEU A 349 1.05 18.91 18.21
CA LEU A 349 1.24 19.60 16.95
C LEU A 349 2.61 20.25 16.86
N ILE A 350 3.02 20.95 17.93
CA ILE A 350 4.38 21.51 18.01
C ILE A 350 5.42 20.40 17.78
N TYR A 351 5.29 19.28 18.48
CA TYR A 351 6.25 18.19 18.38
C TYR A 351 6.33 17.60 16.96
N PHE A 352 5.21 17.14 16.39
CA PHE A 352 5.23 16.45 15.10
C PHE A 352 5.54 17.37 13.92
N VAL A 353 5.15 18.63 13.98
CA VAL A 353 5.48 19.60 12.92
C VAL A 353 6.94 20.07 13.05
N LEU A 354 7.45 20.29 14.26
CA LEU A 354 8.85 20.68 14.49
C LEU A 354 9.84 19.62 14.00
N PHE A 355 9.53 18.34 14.21
CA PHE A 355 10.34 17.21 13.69
C PHE A 355 10.03 16.84 12.23
N HIS A 356 9.22 17.64 11.53
CA HIS A 356 8.83 17.41 10.12
C HIS A 356 8.11 16.09 9.85
N HIS A 357 7.43 15.53 10.86
CA HIS A 357 6.53 14.38 10.70
C HIS A 357 5.17 14.75 10.14
N ALA A 358 4.75 15.99 10.37
CA ALA A 358 3.56 16.59 9.81
C ALA A 358 3.89 17.93 9.11
N SER A 359 3.22 18.20 8.00
CA SER A 359 3.32 19.45 7.25
C SER A 359 2.22 20.42 7.68
N PHE A 360 2.64 21.56 8.26
CA PHE A 360 1.73 22.63 8.68
C PHE A 360 0.78 23.12 7.58
N PRO A 361 1.25 23.54 6.37
CA PRO A 361 0.35 24.06 5.35
C PRO A 361 -0.71 23.05 4.90
N HIS A 362 -0.32 21.78 4.72
CA HIS A 362 -1.25 20.72 4.30
C HIS A 362 -2.30 20.46 5.38
N MET A 363 -1.87 20.32 6.64
CA MET A 363 -2.75 20.12 7.77
C MET A 363 -3.79 21.25 7.92
N VAL A 364 -3.39 22.50 7.71
CA VAL A 364 -4.32 23.66 7.78
C VAL A 364 -5.32 23.65 6.62
N LEU A 365 -4.90 23.26 5.41
CA LEU A 365 -5.79 23.13 4.26
C LEU A 365 -6.80 21.99 4.45
N ASP A 366 -6.34 20.82 4.86
CA ASP A 366 -7.21 19.66 5.13
C ASP A 366 -8.21 19.96 6.26
N LEU A 367 -7.77 20.69 7.29
CA LEU A 367 -8.64 21.16 8.37
C LEU A 367 -9.67 22.17 7.86
N HIS A 368 -9.28 23.13 7.02
CA HIS A 368 -10.20 24.06 6.39
C HIS A 368 -11.27 23.32 5.58
N ASP A 369 -10.88 22.35 4.76
CA ASP A 369 -11.82 21.62 3.90
C ASP A 369 -12.80 20.78 4.73
N LYS A 370 -12.34 20.16 5.84
CA LYS A 370 -13.23 19.48 6.78
C LYS A 370 -14.18 20.46 7.50
N LEU A 371 -13.66 21.57 8.03
CA LEU A 371 -14.48 22.58 8.71
C LEU A 371 -15.44 23.31 7.77
N ALA A 372 -15.13 23.43 6.48
CA ALA A 372 -16.05 24.04 5.52
C ALA A 372 -17.37 23.25 5.40
N THR A 373 -17.35 21.94 5.72
CA THR A 373 -18.56 21.09 5.71
C THR A 373 -19.44 21.23 6.96
N LYS A 374 -18.90 21.73 8.08
CA LYS A 374 -19.63 21.91 9.34
C LYS A 374 -19.29 23.26 9.99
N SER A 375 -20.30 24.09 10.25
CA SER A 375 -20.11 25.42 10.86
C SER A 375 -19.80 25.38 12.36
N LEU A 376 -18.67 24.79 12.74
CA LEU A 376 -18.18 24.71 14.13
C LEU A 376 -17.38 25.98 14.45
N ARG A 377 -17.84 26.77 15.43
CA ARG A 377 -17.25 28.09 15.69
C ARG A 377 -16.87 28.34 17.15
N LYS A 378 -17.49 27.65 18.12
CA LYS A 378 -17.20 27.90 19.55
C LYS A 378 -15.73 27.66 19.91
N GLY A 379 -15.09 26.63 19.33
CA GLY A 379 -13.68 26.29 19.60
C GLY A 379 -12.64 27.14 18.85
N ARG A 380 -13.04 28.15 18.07
CA ARG A 380 -12.13 28.87 17.15
C ARG A 380 -10.93 29.53 17.84
N ASP A 381 -11.14 30.11 19.02
CA ASP A 381 -10.09 30.82 19.76
C ASP A 381 -9.05 29.83 20.32
N HIS A 382 -9.50 28.64 20.74
CA HIS A 382 -8.60 27.55 21.14
C HIS A 382 -7.81 26.99 19.96
N LEU A 383 -8.45 26.83 18.80
CA LEU A 383 -7.75 26.44 17.58
C LEU A 383 -6.69 27.46 17.16
N MET A 384 -7.02 28.75 17.17
CA MET A 384 -6.06 29.81 16.83
C MET A 384 -4.93 29.88 17.85
N TRP A 385 -5.21 29.65 19.13
CA TRP A 385 -4.17 29.52 20.15
C TRP A 385 -3.19 28.38 19.87
N VAL A 386 -3.72 27.19 19.53
CA VAL A 386 -2.92 26.02 19.16
C VAL A 386 -2.01 26.29 17.96
N LEU A 387 -2.55 26.91 16.91
CA LEU A 387 -1.78 27.26 15.71
C LEU A 387 -0.73 28.33 16.02
N LEU A 388 -1.06 29.34 16.85
CA LEU A 388 -0.15 30.40 17.26
C LEU A 388 1.11 29.84 17.93
N GLN A 389 0.99 28.82 18.78
CA GLN A 389 2.15 28.24 19.47
C GLN A 389 3.20 27.72 18.48
N PHE A 390 2.77 27.11 17.37
CA PHE A 390 3.68 26.68 16.33
C PHE A 390 4.22 27.85 15.50
N ILE A 391 3.34 28.76 15.06
CA ILE A 391 3.72 29.90 14.20
C ILE A 391 4.74 30.79 14.89
N SER A 392 4.48 31.20 16.14
CA SER A 392 5.37 32.09 16.89
C SER A 392 6.79 31.50 17.02
N GLY A 393 6.91 30.17 17.17
CA GLY A 393 8.21 29.49 17.28
C GLY A 393 8.90 29.19 15.94
N ALA A 394 8.13 28.89 14.88
CA ALA A 394 8.67 28.39 13.61
C ALA A 394 8.80 29.47 12.51
N ILE A 395 8.05 30.57 12.60
CA ILE A 395 7.99 31.59 11.55
C ILE A 395 9.34 32.23 11.23
N GLN A 396 10.29 32.21 12.17
CA GLN A 396 11.63 32.78 11.94
C GLN A 396 12.39 32.02 10.85
N LYS A 397 12.34 30.69 10.89
CA LYS A 397 13.19 29.79 10.09
C LYS A 397 12.51 29.31 8.81
N ASN A 398 11.18 29.40 8.75
CA ASN A 398 10.38 28.91 7.64
C ASN A 398 9.97 30.06 6.70
N SER A 399 9.56 29.71 5.48
CA SER A 399 9.05 30.68 4.51
C SER A 399 7.67 31.18 4.91
N LEU A 400 7.35 32.44 4.60
CA LEU A 400 6.00 32.99 4.81
C LEU A 400 4.90 32.17 4.13
N VAL A 401 5.19 31.58 2.95
CA VAL A 401 4.21 30.83 2.13
C VAL A 401 3.61 29.65 2.90
N ASP A 402 4.39 29.00 3.76
CA ASP A 402 3.96 27.84 4.54
C ASP A 402 2.84 28.17 5.54
N PHE A 403 2.69 29.45 5.90
CA PHE A 403 1.71 29.92 6.89
C PHE A 403 0.50 30.62 6.27
N LEU A 404 0.54 30.96 4.97
CA LEU A 404 -0.58 31.60 4.29
C LEU A 404 -1.90 30.81 4.30
N PRO A 405 -1.93 29.46 4.34
CA PRO A 405 -3.18 28.73 4.47
C PRO A 405 -4.07 29.15 5.66
N ILE A 406 -3.48 29.70 6.73
CA ILE A 406 -4.24 30.21 7.88
C ILE A 406 -5.21 31.32 7.48
N MET A 407 -4.90 32.09 6.42
CA MET A 407 -5.79 33.14 5.93
C MET A 407 -7.15 32.61 5.53
N LYS A 408 -7.19 31.42 4.89
CA LYS A 408 -8.45 30.77 4.50
C LYS A 408 -9.22 30.30 5.72
N LEU A 409 -8.52 29.78 6.72
CA LEU A 409 -9.12 29.32 7.98
C LEU A 409 -9.71 30.49 8.78
N HIS A 410 -9.04 31.65 8.80
CA HIS A 410 -9.58 32.88 9.38
C HIS A 410 -10.92 33.26 8.73
N ASP A 411 -10.98 33.26 7.40
CA ASP A 411 -12.19 33.68 6.67
C ASP A 411 -13.38 32.77 6.94
N LEU A 412 -13.13 31.49 7.20
CA LEU A 412 -14.14 30.52 7.55
C LEU A 412 -14.65 30.70 8.99
N LEU A 413 -13.74 30.95 9.95
CA LEU A 413 -14.04 30.95 11.39
C LEU A 413 -14.44 32.31 11.95
N TYR A 414 -14.06 33.40 11.30
CA TYR A 414 -14.35 34.78 11.69
C TYR A 414 -15.08 35.54 10.56
N PRO A 415 -16.37 35.24 10.33
CA PRO A 415 -17.16 35.89 9.28
C PRO A 415 -17.61 37.32 9.66
N GLU A 416 -17.33 37.77 10.88
CA GLU A 416 -17.77 39.06 11.39
C GLU A 416 -17.20 40.22 10.56
N LYS A 417 -18.07 41.15 10.17
CA LYS A 417 -17.68 42.37 9.44
C LYS A 417 -17.37 43.53 10.39
N GLU A 418 -17.82 43.44 11.63
CA GLU A 418 -17.57 44.44 12.68
C GLU A 418 -16.35 44.04 13.53
N PRO A 419 -15.63 45.01 14.11
CA PRO A 419 -14.52 44.73 15.01
C PRO A 419 -14.95 43.92 16.23
N LEU A 420 -14.19 42.87 16.55
CA LEU A 420 -14.42 42.05 17.74
C LEU A 420 -14.11 42.86 19.02
N PRO A 421 -14.90 42.67 20.10
CA PRO A 421 -14.69 43.35 21.36
C PRO A 421 -13.41 42.85 22.05
N VAL A 422 -12.68 43.76 22.70
CA VAL A 422 -11.49 43.40 23.48
C VAL A 422 -11.91 42.50 24.66
N PRO A 423 -11.31 41.31 24.82
CA PRO A 423 -11.63 40.38 25.90
C PRO A 423 -11.13 40.89 27.25
N ASP A 424 -11.74 40.39 28.33
CA ASP A 424 -11.36 40.72 29.71
C ASP A 424 -9.93 40.26 30.03
N VAL A 425 -9.01 41.21 30.17
CA VAL A 425 -7.58 40.99 30.42
C VAL A 425 -7.27 40.37 31.78
N ASN A 426 -8.23 40.31 32.69
CA ASN A 426 -8.06 39.63 33.98
C ASN A 426 -8.31 38.12 33.90
N LYS A 427 -8.89 37.64 32.78
CA LYS A 427 -9.15 36.21 32.56
C LYS A 427 -8.09 35.59 31.65
N PRO A 428 -7.62 34.36 31.92
CA PRO A 428 -6.63 33.70 31.07
C PRO A 428 -7.14 33.42 29.65
N SER A 429 -8.45 33.31 29.45
CA SER A 429 -9.08 33.11 28.14
C SER A 429 -8.81 34.25 27.16
N CYS A 430 -8.45 35.46 27.64
CA CYS A 430 -8.10 36.58 26.78
C CYS A 430 -6.92 36.26 25.85
N THR A 431 -5.99 35.41 26.29
CA THR A 431 -4.84 34.97 25.49
C THR A 431 -5.25 34.15 24.26
N HIS A 432 -6.33 33.38 24.38
CA HIS A 432 -6.87 32.57 23.29
C HIS A 432 -7.68 33.44 22.32
N ALA A 433 -8.53 34.32 22.84
CA ALA A 433 -9.30 35.27 22.02
C ALA A 433 -8.41 36.24 21.22
N MET A 434 -7.25 36.60 21.75
CA MET A 434 -6.25 37.45 21.07
C MET A 434 -5.26 36.67 20.20
N ALA A 435 -5.37 35.34 20.12
CA ALA A 435 -4.40 34.51 19.40
C ALA A 435 -4.39 34.81 17.89
N ILE A 436 -5.55 34.98 17.28
CA ILE A 436 -5.68 35.30 15.85
C ILE A 436 -5.02 36.65 15.51
N SER A 437 -5.21 37.66 16.37
CA SER A 437 -4.56 38.97 16.21
C SER A 437 -3.04 38.86 16.30
N SER A 438 -2.55 38.01 17.22
CA SER A 438 -1.12 37.73 17.37
C SER A 438 -0.55 37.04 16.13
N ILE A 439 -1.26 36.04 15.57
CA ILE A 439 -0.87 35.37 14.31
C ILE A 439 -0.72 36.37 13.16
N TRP A 440 -1.67 37.30 13.03
CA TRP A 440 -1.59 38.37 12.03
C TRP A 440 -0.41 39.30 12.21
N ILE A 441 -0.12 39.72 13.45
CA ILE A 441 1.06 40.54 13.72
C ILE A 441 2.34 39.80 13.30
N HIS A 442 2.46 38.50 13.59
CA HIS A 442 3.59 37.67 13.17
C HIS A 442 3.72 37.60 11.63
N LEU A 443 2.61 37.37 10.92
CA LEU A 443 2.62 37.26 9.45
C LEU A 443 2.92 38.60 8.76
N MET A 444 2.35 39.71 9.25
CA MET A 444 2.65 41.06 8.74
C MET A 444 4.13 41.40 8.90
N LYS A 445 4.70 41.18 10.10
CA LYS A 445 6.13 41.44 10.35
C LYS A 445 7.05 40.56 9.51
N LYS A 446 6.69 39.29 9.32
CA LYS A 446 7.47 38.38 8.46
C LYS A 446 7.43 38.82 6.99
N ALA A 447 6.29 39.33 6.52
CA ALA A 447 6.15 39.88 5.18
C ALA A 447 6.92 41.19 4.95
N GLU A 448 7.14 41.99 6.00
CA GLU A 448 8.03 43.17 5.92
C GLU A 448 9.50 42.78 5.73
N LEU A 449 9.90 41.59 6.22
CA LEU A 449 11.28 41.10 6.18
C LEU A 449 11.60 40.28 4.91
N GLU A 450 10.59 39.77 4.22
CA GLU A 450 10.74 39.02 2.97
C GLU A 450 10.30 39.88 1.77
N PRO A 451 10.87 39.72 0.56
CA PRO A 451 10.46 40.47 -0.62
C PRO A 451 9.04 40.10 -1.12
N VAL A 452 8.33 39.24 -0.40
CA VAL A 452 6.97 38.79 -0.70
C VAL A 452 5.98 39.78 -0.07
N LYS A 453 5.39 40.65 -0.89
CA LYS A 453 4.31 41.54 -0.42
C LYS A 453 3.09 40.71 -0.04
N LEU A 454 2.71 40.74 1.24
CA LEU A 454 1.40 40.30 1.68
C LEU A 454 0.35 41.19 0.98
N GLN A 455 -0.40 40.65 0.02
CA GLN A 455 -1.39 41.44 -0.72
C GLN A 455 -2.62 41.81 0.12
N ARG A 456 -2.77 41.22 1.30
CA ARG A 456 -3.97 41.32 2.12
C ARG A 456 -3.77 42.27 3.31
N PRO A 457 -4.64 43.29 3.49
CA PRO A 457 -4.60 44.18 4.66
C PRO A 457 -5.15 43.51 5.92
N LEU A 458 -4.91 44.13 7.08
CA LEU A 458 -5.48 43.70 8.37
C LEU A 458 -7.03 43.66 8.28
N PRO A 459 -7.68 42.54 8.62
CA PRO A 459 -9.13 42.44 8.68
C PRO A 459 -9.74 43.39 9.70
N VAL A 460 -10.90 43.95 9.34
CA VAL A 460 -11.64 44.90 10.18
C VAL A 460 -12.05 44.26 11.51
N SER A 461 -12.37 42.97 11.51
CA SER A 461 -12.71 42.18 12.70
C SER A 461 -11.64 42.23 13.79
N LEU A 462 -10.37 42.41 13.43
CA LEU A 462 -9.24 42.36 14.37
C LEU A 462 -8.68 43.74 14.72
N LYS A 463 -9.27 44.81 14.17
CA LYS A 463 -8.75 46.18 14.31
C LYS A 463 -8.62 46.62 15.77
N LEU A 464 -9.67 46.45 16.58
CA LEU A 464 -9.66 46.83 18.00
C LEU A 464 -8.63 46.05 18.81
N HIS A 465 -8.45 44.76 18.52
CA HIS A 465 -7.45 43.93 19.19
C HIS A 465 -6.02 44.42 18.91
N VAL A 466 -5.71 44.74 17.65
CA VAL A 466 -4.38 45.21 17.26
C VAL A 466 -4.11 46.61 17.79
N GLU A 467 -5.08 47.52 17.74
CA GLU A 467 -4.96 48.86 18.33
C GLU A 467 -4.71 48.78 19.84
N PHE A 468 -5.44 47.90 20.55
CA PHE A 468 -5.21 47.66 21.97
C PHE A 468 -3.78 47.17 22.27
N LEU A 469 -3.26 46.21 21.50
CA LEU A 469 -1.89 45.72 21.67
C LEU A 469 -0.84 46.80 21.37
N GLN A 470 -1.05 47.62 20.34
CA GLN A 470 -0.15 48.73 20.00
C GLN A 470 -0.14 49.83 21.06
N GLN A 471 -1.31 50.21 21.60
CA GLN A 471 -1.41 51.19 22.67
C GLN A 471 -0.72 50.74 23.96
N ASN A 472 -0.85 49.46 24.32
CA ASN A 472 -0.16 48.91 25.49
C ASN A 472 1.36 48.77 25.27
N LEU A 473 1.82 48.57 24.03
CA LEU A 473 3.24 48.55 23.70
C LEU A 473 3.91 49.94 23.80
N LEU A 474 3.18 51.01 23.44
CA LEU A 474 3.66 52.39 23.49
C LEU A 474 3.67 52.98 24.91
N ASN A 475 2.79 52.50 25.79
CA ASN A 475 2.64 52.99 27.17
C ASN A 475 3.46 52.17 28.18
N THR A 476 4.77 52.03 27.93
CA THR A 476 5.70 51.18 28.69
C THR A 476 5.81 51.53 30.18
N ASN A 477 5.54 52.79 30.55
CA ASN A 477 5.62 53.28 31.94
C ASN A 477 4.57 52.64 32.88
N ASN A 478 3.44 52.16 32.35
CA ASN A 478 2.41 51.49 33.15
C ASN A 478 2.63 49.96 33.27
N LEU A 479 3.51 49.37 32.45
CA LEU A 479 3.78 47.93 32.44
C LEU A 479 4.54 47.45 33.69
N GLN A 480 5.37 48.31 34.29
CA GLN A 480 6.09 47.98 35.53
C GLN A 480 5.17 47.78 36.74
N SER A 481 3.97 48.38 36.72
CA SER A 481 2.97 48.29 37.81
C SER A 481 2.00 47.10 37.69
N THR A 482 1.97 46.44 36.53
CA THR A 482 0.98 45.39 36.17
C THR A 482 1.56 43.97 36.18
N PHE A 483 2.81 43.78 36.63
CA PHE A 483 3.56 42.51 36.60
C PHE A 483 2.88 41.30 37.27
N SER A 484 1.82 41.48 38.08
CA SER A 484 1.18 40.40 38.82
C SER A 484 -0.35 40.42 38.87
N THR A 485 -1.02 41.36 38.19
CA THR A 485 -2.47 41.57 38.36
C THR A 485 -3.32 41.20 37.14
N ASP A 486 -2.76 41.21 35.93
CA ASP A 486 -3.48 40.89 34.70
C ASP A 486 -2.62 40.17 33.65
N TYR A 487 -3.24 39.76 32.54
CA TYR A 487 -2.57 39.03 31.45
C TYR A 487 -2.02 39.94 30.34
N ARG A 488 -1.94 41.27 30.52
CA ARG A 488 -1.50 42.19 29.45
C ARG A 488 -0.06 41.92 28.99
N ILE A 489 0.83 41.63 29.93
CA ILE A 489 2.22 41.28 29.61
C ILE A 489 2.26 39.99 28.78
N SER A 490 1.49 38.98 29.17
CA SER A 490 1.39 37.72 28.40
C SER A 490 0.89 37.95 26.97
N LEU A 491 -0.10 38.82 26.79
CA LEU A 491 -0.60 39.21 25.46
C LEU A 491 0.48 39.88 24.60
N LEU A 492 1.25 40.80 25.18
CA LEU A 492 2.35 41.46 24.49
C LEU A 492 3.47 40.47 24.14
N CYS A 493 3.84 39.56 25.06
CA CYS A 493 4.82 38.52 24.78
C CYS A 493 4.38 37.63 23.60
N ASN A 494 3.11 37.20 23.57
CA ASN A 494 2.58 36.35 22.51
C ASN A 494 2.53 37.06 21.14
N ALA A 495 2.21 38.36 21.11
CA ALA A 495 2.11 39.15 19.88
C ALA A 495 3.47 39.69 19.38
N CYS A 496 4.43 39.93 20.28
CA CYS A 496 5.66 40.67 19.99
C CYS A 496 6.96 39.90 20.25
N MET A 497 6.92 38.60 20.58
CA MET A 497 8.11 37.76 20.85
C MET A 497 9.23 37.84 19.77
N TYR A 498 8.90 38.24 18.54
CA TYR A 498 9.81 38.36 17.41
C TYR A 498 10.49 39.74 17.27
N VAL A 499 10.05 40.76 18.01
CA VAL A 499 10.62 42.12 17.89
C VAL A 499 11.95 42.19 18.64
N LYS A 500 13.07 42.16 17.90
CA LYS A 500 14.43 42.30 18.45
C LYS A 500 14.61 43.51 19.38
N SER A 501 13.79 44.55 19.24
CA SER A 501 13.84 45.78 20.05
C SER A 501 13.29 45.64 21.47
N ILE A 502 12.69 44.50 21.85
CA ILE A 502 12.11 44.30 23.20
C ILE A 502 13.10 43.61 24.16
N TYR A 503 14.21 43.06 23.67
CA TYR A 503 15.25 42.42 24.50
C TYR A 503 16.13 43.40 25.31
N TYR A 504 15.82 44.70 25.28
CA TYR A 504 16.45 45.75 26.10
C TYR A 504 15.49 46.30 27.17
N ILE A 505 14.60 45.44 27.68
CA ILE A 505 13.92 45.60 28.97
C ILE A 505 14.41 44.45 29.85
#